data_AF-A0A925DZH5-F1
#
_entry.id   AF-A0A925DZH5-F1
#
_cell.length_a   1.000
_cell.length_b   1.000
_cell.length_c   1.000
_cell.angle_alpha   90.00
_cell.angle_beta   90.00
_cell.angle_gamma   90.00
#
_symmetry.space_group_name_H-M   'P 1'
#
loop_
_entity.id
_entity.type
_entity.pdbx_description
1 polymer ?
#
loop_
_entity_poly.entity_id
_entity_poly.type
_entity_poly.pdbx_seq_one_letter_code
_entity_poly.pdbx_strand_id
1 'polypeptide(L)'
;MELNRRFYPAVTGLLLGLLQTGLFFQLTFTLSSSFRTFLLVTLCWLIGSAVGVTYAAKLHVQLEAFIGLALIAYFACAILLKIVPFGTQLWPVYAVLIGLTGIYPGVFFARMAAFYTARDLFLYENNGFLVGLVLGTLLFMLFGRVILVIAPIFVAAVVVKMGDVGHNRMYDFTRNSPDYPPRSAG
;
A
#
# COMPACT_ATOMS: atom_id res chain seq x y z
N MET A 1 -3.85 25.08 -0.15
CA MET A 1 -2.68 24.26 -0.58
C MET A 1 -2.37 23.12 0.38
N GLU A 2 -2.50 23.30 1.70
CA GLU A 2 -2.20 22.25 2.70
C GLU A 2 -3.11 21.02 2.67
N LEU A 3 -4.37 21.20 2.24
CA LEU A 3 -5.38 20.15 2.30
C LEU A 3 -4.93 18.91 1.50
N ASN A 4 -4.50 19.10 0.24
CA ASN A 4 -4.08 17.99 -0.63
C ASN A 4 -2.86 17.24 -0.07
N ARG A 5 -2.00 17.92 0.70
CA ARG A 5 -0.79 17.37 1.32
C ARG A 5 -1.15 16.42 2.47
N ARG A 6 -2.20 16.72 3.24
CA ARG A 6 -2.67 15.85 4.32
C ARG A 6 -3.50 14.66 3.80
N PHE A 7 -4.23 14.87 2.71
CA PHE A 7 -5.06 13.82 2.13
C PHE A 7 -4.26 12.70 1.47
N TYR A 8 -3.12 13.01 0.85
CA TYR A 8 -2.35 11.99 0.13
C TYR A 8 -1.92 10.80 1.01
N PRO A 9 -1.25 10.98 2.17
CA PRO A 9 -0.95 9.86 3.05
C PRO A 9 -2.18 9.13 3.59
N ALA A 10 -3.28 9.85 3.85
CA ALA A 10 -4.52 9.22 4.31
C ALA A 10 -5.16 8.32 3.23
N VAL A 11 -5.17 8.76 1.96
CA VAL A 11 -5.70 7.94 0.85
C VAL A 11 -4.75 6.77 0.53
N THR A 12 -3.44 6.95 0.67
CA THR A 12 -2.49 5.84 0.61
C THR A 12 -2.76 4.83 1.73
N GLY A 13 -2.93 5.29 2.98
CA GLY A 13 -3.32 4.42 4.09
C GLY A 13 -4.60 3.65 3.80
N LEU A 14 -5.63 4.32 3.27
CA LEU A 14 -6.88 3.68 2.85
C LEU A 14 -6.64 2.53 1.86
N LEU A 15 -5.82 2.75 0.83
CA LEU A 15 -5.43 1.71 -0.13
C LEU A 15 -4.76 0.52 0.57
N LEU A 16 -3.79 0.80 1.45
CA LEU A 16 -3.03 -0.22 2.18
C LEU A 16 -3.94 -1.06 3.08
N GLY A 17 -4.88 -0.42 3.78
CA GLY A 17 -5.88 -1.11 4.61
C GLY A 17 -6.80 -2.00 3.78
N LEU A 18 -7.27 -1.52 2.61
CA LEU A 18 -8.10 -2.31 1.69
C LEU A 18 -7.35 -3.51 1.12
N LEU A 19 -6.09 -3.33 0.74
CA LEU A 19 -5.23 -4.41 0.23
C LEU A 19 -4.99 -5.47 1.31
N GLN A 20 -4.60 -5.07 2.53
CA GLN A 20 -4.33 -6.03 3.60
C GLN A 20 -5.60 -6.78 4.02
N THR A 21 -6.73 -6.07 4.18
CA THR A 21 -8.04 -6.66 4.49
C THR A 21 -8.51 -7.59 3.39
N GLY A 22 -8.30 -7.20 2.13
CA GLY A 22 -8.64 -8.00 0.98
C GLY A 22 -7.84 -9.30 0.92
N LEU A 23 -6.52 -9.25 1.13
CA LEU A 23 -5.69 -10.46 1.22
C LEU A 23 -6.15 -11.37 2.35
N PHE A 24 -6.43 -10.80 3.52
CA PHE A 24 -6.93 -11.54 4.67
C PHE A 24 -8.24 -12.28 4.36
N PHE A 25 -9.24 -11.59 3.78
CA PHE A 25 -10.50 -12.24 3.43
C PHE A 25 -10.31 -13.29 2.34
N GLN A 26 -9.60 -12.99 1.24
CA GLN A 26 -9.38 -13.94 0.15
C GLN A 26 -8.78 -15.27 0.65
N LEU A 27 -7.75 -15.19 1.50
CA LEU A 27 -7.10 -16.36 2.07
C LEU A 27 -7.99 -17.07 3.10
N THR A 28 -8.68 -16.32 3.96
CA THR A 28 -9.56 -16.89 4.98
C THR A 28 -10.73 -17.67 4.38
N PHE A 29 -11.31 -17.19 3.28
CA PHE A 29 -12.39 -17.90 2.58
C PHE A 29 -11.95 -19.21 1.92
N THR A 30 -10.66 -19.36 1.59
CA THR A 30 -10.19 -20.44 0.72
C THR A 30 -9.29 -21.44 1.45
N LEU A 31 -8.54 -21.04 2.46
CA LEU A 31 -7.57 -21.91 3.13
C LEU A 31 -8.03 -22.29 4.53
N SER A 32 -8.30 -21.32 5.39
CA SER A 32 -8.86 -21.51 6.74
C SER A 32 -8.96 -20.17 7.49
N SER A 33 -10.00 -19.99 8.31
CA SER A 33 -10.11 -18.91 9.30
C SER A 33 -9.28 -19.22 10.55
N SER A 34 -7.96 -19.27 10.38
CA SER A 34 -7.03 -19.53 11.48
C SER A 34 -6.20 -18.30 11.80
N PHE A 35 -5.78 -18.21 13.06
CA PHE A 35 -4.77 -17.24 13.52
C PHE A 35 -3.50 -17.25 12.65
N ARG A 36 -3.17 -18.40 12.03
CA ARG A 36 -2.01 -18.53 11.12
C ARG A 36 -2.17 -17.69 9.87
N THR A 37 -3.36 -17.59 9.30
CA THR A 37 -3.64 -16.78 8.10
C THR A 37 -3.40 -15.30 8.38
N PHE A 38 -3.88 -14.83 9.54
CA PHE A 38 -3.64 -13.46 9.99
C PHE A 38 -2.15 -13.16 10.18
N LEU A 39 -1.43 -14.06 10.88
CA LEU A 39 0.02 -13.92 11.07
C LEU A 39 0.78 -13.94 9.74
N LEU A 40 0.43 -14.83 8.82
CA LEU A 40 1.05 -14.91 7.50
C LEU A 40 0.91 -13.58 6.76
N VAL A 41 -0.31 -13.05 6.67
CA VAL A 41 -0.56 -11.77 5.99
C VAL A 41 0.22 -10.64 6.65
N THR A 42 0.14 -10.52 7.97
CA THR A 42 0.76 -9.42 8.71
C THR A 42 2.29 -9.48 8.64
N LEU A 43 2.90 -10.64 8.94
CA LEU A 43 4.36 -10.77 8.97
C LEU A 43 4.98 -10.64 7.58
N CYS A 44 4.42 -11.28 6.56
CA CYS A 44 4.95 -11.16 5.19
C CYS A 44 4.82 -9.73 4.68
N TRP A 45 3.71 -9.05 4.98
CA TRP A 45 3.52 -7.65 4.63
C TRP A 45 4.56 -6.74 5.32
N LEU A 46 4.82 -6.94 6.61
CA LEU A 46 5.83 -6.20 7.37
C LEU A 46 7.25 -6.46 6.84
N ILE A 47 7.58 -7.71 6.51
CA ILE A 47 8.86 -8.06 5.88
C ILE A 47 9.00 -7.34 4.53
N GLY A 48 7.95 -7.37 3.71
CA GLY A 48 7.88 -6.61 2.46
C GLY A 48 8.12 -5.12 2.68
N SER A 49 7.49 -4.55 3.70
CA SER A 49 7.64 -3.13 4.05
C SER A 49 9.07 -2.80 4.50
N ALA A 50 9.70 -3.68 5.28
CA ALA A 50 11.10 -3.53 5.68
C ALA A 50 12.01 -3.53 4.44
N VAL A 51 11.84 -4.49 3.52
CA VAL A 51 12.57 -4.54 2.24
C VAL A 51 12.32 -3.26 1.42
N GLY A 52 11.08 -2.77 1.42
CA GLY A 52 10.67 -1.53 0.78
C GLY A 52 11.47 -0.32 1.28
N VAL A 53 11.58 -0.15 2.60
CA VAL A 53 12.32 0.95 3.22
C VAL A 53 13.83 0.82 3.00
N THR A 54 14.40 -0.37 3.21
CA THR A 54 15.86 -0.53 3.27
C THR A 54 16.52 -0.62 1.90
N TYR A 55 15.84 -1.21 0.92
CA TYR A 55 16.39 -1.50 -0.41
C TYR A 55 15.60 -0.82 -1.52
N ALA A 56 14.31 -1.08 -1.64
CA ALA A 56 13.55 -0.67 -2.82
C ALA A 56 13.38 0.86 -2.93
N ALA A 57 13.35 1.57 -1.80
CA ALA A 57 13.27 3.03 -1.77
C ALA A 57 14.44 3.72 -2.49
N LYS A 58 15.61 3.08 -2.54
CA LYS A 58 16.83 3.57 -3.18
C LYS A 58 16.83 3.38 -4.71
N LEU A 59 15.92 2.56 -5.23
CA LEU A 59 15.79 2.37 -6.67
C LEU A 59 15.22 3.63 -7.32
N HIS A 60 15.71 4.02 -8.50
CA HIS A 60 15.20 5.15 -9.28
C HIS A 60 13.92 4.80 -10.06
N VAL A 61 13.03 4.03 -9.43
CA VAL A 61 11.75 3.59 -10.00
C VAL A 61 10.63 4.48 -9.45
N GLN A 62 9.67 4.87 -10.27
CA GLN A 62 8.52 5.71 -9.88
C GLN A 62 7.64 5.02 -8.84
N LEU A 63 6.96 5.78 -7.98
CA LEU A 63 6.17 5.23 -6.87
C LEU A 63 4.94 4.44 -7.39
N GLU A 64 4.41 4.88 -8.51
CA GLU A 64 3.30 4.31 -9.28
C GLU A 64 3.61 2.87 -9.71
N ALA A 65 4.87 2.58 -10.05
CA ALA A 65 5.28 1.23 -10.41
C ALA A 65 5.21 0.26 -9.21
N PHE A 66 5.48 0.76 -8.00
CA PHE A 66 5.32 -0.05 -6.78
C PHE A 66 3.84 -0.27 -6.42
N ILE A 67 2.97 0.71 -6.70
CA ILE A 67 1.51 0.50 -6.62
C ILE A 67 1.08 -0.59 -7.61
N GLY A 68 1.57 -0.52 -8.85
CA GLY A 68 1.33 -1.53 -9.88
C GLY A 68 1.79 -2.92 -9.44
N LEU A 69 3.00 -3.04 -8.89
CA LEU A 69 3.52 -4.29 -8.35
C LEU A 69 2.62 -4.85 -7.23
N ALA A 70 2.19 -3.99 -6.30
CA ALA A 70 1.32 -4.39 -5.20
C ALA A 70 -0.04 -4.91 -5.70
N LEU A 71 -0.65 -4.23 -6.68
CA LEU A 71 -1.89 -4.69 -7.31
C LEU A 71 -1.72 -5.99 -8.08
N ILE A 72 -0.64 -6.12 -8.85
CA ILE A 72 -0.35 -7.36 -9.60
C ILE A 72 -0.19 -8.53 -8.63
N ALA A 73 0.58 -8.36 -7.55
CA ALA A 73 0.78 -9.40 -6.55
C ALA A 73 -0.52 -9.75 -5.82
N TYR A 74 -1.33 -8.74 -5.47
CA TYR A 74 -2.66 -8.91 -4.88
C TYR A 74 -3.59 -9.74 -5.78
N PHE A 75 -3.71 -9.37 -7.06
CA PHE A 75 -4.59 -10.07 -7.99
C PHE A 75 -4.04 -11.44 -8.40
N ALA A 76 -2.73 -11.61 -8.48
CA ALA A 76 -2.12 -12.93 -8.64
C ALA A 76 -2.51 -13.87 -7.48
N CYS A 77 -2.53 -13.36 -6.24
CA CYS A 77 -3.01 -14.11 -5.09
C CYS A 77 -4.49 -14.52 -5.26
N ALA A 78 -5.35 -13.57 -5.62
CA ALA A 78 -6.77 -13.83 -5.87
C ALA A 78 -7.02 -14.88 -6.97
N ILE A 79 -6.29 -14.78 -8.08
CA ILE A 79 -6.37 -15.72 -9.20
C ILE A 79 -5.89 -17.11 -8.76
N LEU A 80 -4.76 -17.19 -8.05
CA LEU A 80 -4.21 -18.46 -7.59
C LEU A 80 -5.17 -19.19 -6.64
N LEU A 81 -5.83 -18.47 -5.74
CA LEU A 81 -6.86 -19.01 -4.85
C LEU A 81 -8.12 -19.49 -5.60
N LYS A 82 -8.43 -18.89 -6.75
CA LYS A 82 -9.54 -19.32 -7.61
C LYS A 82 -9.20 -20.58 -8.41
N ILE A 83 -7.96 -20.70 -8.90
CA ILE A 83 -7.50 -21.84 -9.72
C ILE A 83 -7.23 -23.07 -8.83
N VAL A 84 -6.59 -22.88 -7.68
CA VAL A 84 -6.21 -23.96 -6.76
C VAL A 84 -6.82 -23.72 -5.37
N PRO A 85 -8.15 -23.88 -5.22
CA PRO A 85 -8.80 -23.71 -3.93
C PRO A 85 -8.32 -24.77 -2.93
N PHE A 86 -8.18 -24.40 -1.65
CA PHE A 86 -7.71 -25.28 -0.56
C PHE A 86 -6.28 -25.85 -0.70
N GLY A 87 -5.50 -25.38 -1.68
CA GLY A 87 -4.12 -25.80 -1.92
C GLY A 87 -3.12 -25.28 -0.88
N THR A 88 -3.09 -25.87 0.31
CA THR A 88 -2.23 -25.43 1.43
C THR A 88 -0.73 -25.51 1.14
N GLN A 89 -0.32 -26.31 0.15
CA GLN A 89 1.07 -26.43 -0.31
C GLN A 89 1.61 -25.13 -0.92
N LEU A 90 0.73 -24.23 -1.38
CA LEU A 90 1.10 -22.96 -2.02
C LEU A 90 1.37 -21.82 -1.02
N TRP A 91 1.40 -22.10 0.28
CA TRP A 91 1.67 -21.11 1.32
C TRP A 91 2.95 -20.27 1.09
N PRO A 92 4.08 -20.79 0.57
CA PRO A 92 5.26 -19.97 0.32
C PRO A 92 5.02 -18.98 -0.83
N VAL A 93 4.23 -19.37 -1.83
CA VAL A 93 3.86 -18.50 -2.95
C VAL A 93 3.00 -17.35 -2.45
N TYR A 94 1.99 -17.64 -1.61
CA TYR A 94 1.18 -16.60 -0.98
C TYR A 94 2.04 -15.66 -0.12
N ALA A 95 2.98 -16.20 0.67
CA ALA A 95 3.91 -15.40 1.47
C ALA A 95 4.71 -14.41 0.62
N VAL A 96 5.26 -14.87 -0.52
CA VAL A 96 5.98 -14.01 -1.46
C VAL A 96 5.08 -12.94 -2.05
N LEU A 97 3.88 -13.29 -2.53
CA LEU A 97 2.93 -12.32 -3.12
C LEU A 97 2.48 -11.26 -2.11
N ILE A 98 2.21 -11.66 -0.86
CA ILE A 98 1.89 -10.74 0.24
C ILE A 98 3.10 -9.83 0.51
N GLY A 99 4.30 -10.39 0.57
CA GLY A 99 5.54 -9.64 0.75
C GLY A 99 5.76 -8.61 -0.36
N LEU A 100 5.56 -8.98 -1.62
CA LEU A 100 5.63 -8.07 -2.77
C LEU A 100 4.60 -6.93 -2.65
N THR A 101 3.39 -7.23 -2.17
CA THR A 101 2.37 -6.21 -1.87
C THR A 101 2.86 -5.24 -0.78
N GLY A 102 3.53 -5.76 0.25
CA GLY A 102 4.11 -4.99 1.34
C GLY A 102 5.31 -4.12 0.96
N ILE A 103 5.94 -4.29 -0.21
CA ILE A 103 7.07 -3.43 -0.63
C ILE A 103 6.62 -1.97 -0.78
N TYR A 104 5.45 -1.75 -1.36
CA TYR A 104 4.92 -0.41 -1.63
C TYR A 104 4.86 0.49 -0.39
N PRO A 105 4.21 0.12 0.74
CA PRO A 105 4.18 0.98 1.92
C PRO A 105 5.58 1.32 2.43
N GLY A 106 6.53 0.38 2.38
CA GLY A 106 7.91 0.66 2.78
C GLY A 106 8.58 1.73 1.92
N VAL A 107 8.46 1.61 0.60
CA VAL A 107 8.98 2.63 -0.34
C VAL A 107 8.29 3.98 -0.12
N PHE A 108 6.98 3.96 0.09
CA PHE A 108 6.18 5.15 0.36
C PHE A 108 6.70 5.89 1.61
N PHE A 109 6.85 5.20 2.75
CA PHE A 109 7.33 5.82 3.99
C PHE A 109 8.73 6.42 3.83
N ALA A 110 9.66 5.67 3.24
CA ALA A 110 11.04 6.11 3.06
C ALA A 110 11.13 7.38 2.20
N ARG A 111 10.34 7.47 1.12
CA ARG A 111 10.34 8.62 0.22
C ARG A 111 9.56 9.81 0.76
N MET A 112 8.47 9.57 1.50
CA MET A 112 7.67 10.63 2.10
C MET A 112 8.32 11.26 3.33
N ALA A 113 9.29 10.59 3.96
CA ALA A 113 10.06 11.15 5.08
C ALA A 113 10.80 12.46 4.73
N ALA A 114 11.07 12.72 3.45
CA ALA A 114 11.64 13.99 3.01
C ALA A 114 10.65 15.18 3.07
N PHE A 115 9.34 14.89 3.09
CA PHE A 115 8.27 15.88 2.94
C PHE A 115 7.38 16.03 4.16
N TYR A 116 7.40 15.07 5.08
CA TYR A 116 6.57 15.05 6.28
C TYR A 116 7.42 14.70 7.49
N THR A 117 7.02 15.21 8.66
CA THR A 117 7.54 14.66 9.91
C THR A 117 7.05 13.22 10.06
N ALA A 118 7.83 12.36 10.73
CA ALA A 118 7.43 10.97 10.98
C ALA A 118 6.06 10.91 11.67
N ARG A 119 5.84 11.77 12.68
CA ARG A 119 4.58 11.85 13.43
C ARG A 119 3.38 12.14 12.52
N ASP A 120 3.47 13.16 11.67
CA ASP A 120 2.34 13.55 10.81
C ASP A 120 2.07 12.48 9.76
N LEU A 121 3.13 11.94 9.15
CA LEU A 121 3.02 10.90 8.13
C LEU A 121 2.30 9.66 8.70
N PHE A 122 2.75 9.17 9.85
CA PHE A 122 2.11 8.04 10.53
C PHE A 122 0.70 8.37 11.00
N LEU A 123 0.41 9.59 11.44
CA LEU A 123 -0.94 9.95 11.89
C LEU A 123 -1.95 9.86 10.74
N TYR A 124 -1.65 10.49 9.60
CA TYR A 124 -2.58 10.50 8.47
C TYR A 124 -2.69 9.13 7.80
N GLU A 125 -1.55 8.46 7.59
CA GLU A 125 -1.52 7.15 6.97
C GLU A 125 -2.23 6.11 7.86
N ASN A 126 -1.94 6.02 9.16
CA ASN A 126 -2.58 5.04 10.03
C ASN A 126 -4.10 5.25 10.16
N ASN A 127 -4.56 6.51 10.21
CA ASN A 127 -5.99 6.78 10.24
C ASN A 127 -6.65 6.35 8.92
N GLY A 128 -6.01 6.64 7.78
CA GLY A 128 -6.45 6.13 6.48
C GLY A 128 -6.49 4.61 6.44
N PHE A 129 -5.45 3.96 6.96
CA PHE A 129 -5.32 2.51 7.06
C PHE A 129 -6.44 1.89 7.88
N LEU A 130 -6.70 2.40 9.07
CA LEU A 130 -7.79 1.95 9.93
C LEU A 130 -9.16 2.10 9.25
N VAL A 131 -9.40 3.23 8.59
CA VAL A 131 -10.60 3.44 7.77
C VAL A 131 -10.67 2.41 6.64
N GLY A 132 -9.54 2.09 5.99
CA GLY A 132 -9.45 1.05 4.96
C GLY A 132 -9.79 -0.33 5.48
N LEU A 133 -9.34 -0.69 6.69
CA LEU A 133 -9.72 -1.94 7.34
C LEU A 133 -11.24 -2.00 7.56
N VAL A 134 -11.79 -0.98 8.23
CA VAL A 134 -13.23 -0.93 8.57
C VAL A 134 -14.10 -0.92 7.32
N LEU A 135 -13.81 -0.03 6.35
CA LEU A 135 -14.56 0.05 5.10
C LEU A 135 -14.39 -1.21 4.27
N GLY A 136 -13.19 -1.78 4.19
CA GLY A 136 -12.93 -3.04 3.48
C GLY A 136 -13.81 -4.17 4.02
N THR A 137 -13.91 -4.30 5.34
CA THR A 137 -14.79 -5.28 5.99
C THR A 137 -16.26 -5.00 5.72
N LEU A 138 -16.73 -3.76 5.95
CA LEU A 138 -18.15 -3.42 5.77
C LEU A 138 -18.60 -3.59 4.31
N LEU A 139 -17.83 -3.09 3.36
CA LEU A 139 -18.15 -3.24 1.95
C LEU A 139 -18.10 -4.70 1.53
N PHE A 140 -17.17 -5.50 2.07
CA PHE A 140 -17.13 -6.92 1.79
C PHE A 140 -18.38 -7.64 2.32
N MET A 141 -18.87 -7.30 3.50
CA MET A 141 -20.12 -7.85 4.04
C MET A 141 -21.35 -7.50 3.18
N LEU A 142 -21.39 -6.29 2.61
CA LEU A 142 -22.52 -5.80 1.82
C LEU A 142 -22.49 -6.27 0.35
N PHE A 143 -21.30 -6.32 -0.26
CA PHE A 143 -21.13 -6.52 -1.70
C PHE A 143 -20.34 -7.79 -2.06
N GLY A 144 -19.85 -8.53 -1.06
CA GLY A 144 -19.12 -9.78 -1.24
C GLY A 144 -17.79 -9.61 -1.97
N ARG A 145 -17.41 -10.63 -2.76
CA ARG A 145 -16.09 -10.70 -3.41
C ARG A 145 -15.84 -9.61 -4.45
N VAL A 146 -16.90 -9.02 -5.02
CA VAL A 146 -16.78 -8.01 -6.08
C VAL A 146 -16.03 -6.78 -5.57
N ILE A 147 -16.26 -6.37 -4.31
CA ILE A 147 -15.58 -5.19 -3.77
C ILE A 147 -14.07 -5.40 -3.60
N LEU A 148 -13.64 -6.64 -3.36
CA LEU A 148 -12.22 -6.97 -3.22
C LEU A 148 -11.44 -6.69 -4.52
N VAL A 149 -12.13 -6.63 -5.66
CA VAL A 149 -11.52 -6.27 -6.93
C VAL A 149 -11.64 -4.77 -7.18
N ILE A 150 -12.84 -4.21 -7.04
CA ILE A 150 -13.12 -2.84 -7.48
C ILE A 150 -12.46 -1.81 -6.55
N ALA A 151 -12.56 -1.98 -5.23
CA ALA A 151 -12.13 -0.94 -4.29
C ALA A 151 -10.61 -0.68 -4.32
N PRO A 152 -9.72 -1.69 -4.31
CA PRO A 152 -8.29 -1.44 -4.40
C PRO A 152 -7.88 -0.75 -5.71
N ILE A 153 -8.48 -1.14 -6.85
CA ILE A 153 -8.19 -0.49 -8.16
C ILE A 153 -8.63 0.97 -8.13
N PHE A 154 -9.86 1.22 -7.66
CA PHE A 154 -10.40 2.57 -7.59
C PHE A 154 -9.55 3.48 -6.70
N VAL A 155 -9.23 3.03 -5.47
CA VAL A 155 -8.42 3.84 -4.55
C VAL A 155 -6.98 4.00 -5.08
N ALA A 156 -6.40 2.98 -5.70
CA ALA A 156 -5.08 3.10 -6.33
C ALA A 156 -5.07 4.15 -7.44
N ALA A 157 -6.10 4.20 -8.29
CA ALA A 157 -6.22 5.24 -9.32
C ALA A 157 -6.31 6.64 -8.71
N VAL A 158 -7.02 6.79 -7.58
CA VAL A 158 -7.06 8.06 -6.82
C VAL A 158 -5.69 8.43 -6.26
N VAL A 159 -4.96 7.48 -5.68
CA VAL A 159 -3.60 7.69 -5.15
C VAL A 159 -2.65 8.15 -6.27
N VAL A 160 -2.64 7.45 -7.41
CA VAL A 160 -1.78 7.82 -8.56
C VAL A 160 -2.12 9.23 -9.05
N LYS A 161 -3.40 9.53 -9.25
CA LYS A 161 -3.85 10.86 -9.68
C LYS A 161 -3.45 11.96 -8.69
N MET A 162 -3.50 11.69 -7.38
CA MET A 162 -3.04 12.64 -6.36
C MET A 162 -1.51 12.79 -6.36
N GLY A 163 -0.76 11.71 -6.62
CA GLY A 163 0.69 11.69 -6.72
C GLY A 163 1.21 12.58 -7.85
N ASP A 164 0.63 12.44 -9.05
CA ASP A 164 0.99 13.25 -10.23
C ASP A 164 0.81 14.75 -10.00
N VAL A 165 -0.27 15.14 -9.31
CA VAL A 165 -0.55 16.53 -8.96
C VAL A 165 0.48 17.08 -7.95
N GLY A 166 0.99 16.22 -7.07
CA GLY A 166 2.04 16.55 -6.10
C GLY A 166 3.41 16.73 -6.75
N HIS A 167 3.81 15.79 -7.61
CA HIS A 167 5.13 15.80 -8.26
C HIS A 167 5.33 17.03 -9.14
N ASN A 168 4.37 17.35 -10.01
CA ASN A 168 4.48 18.49 -10.92
C ASN A 168 4.60 19.84 -10.18
N ARG A 169 4.00 19.99 -8.99
CA ARG A 169 4.10 21.24 -8.21
C ARG A 169 5.34 21.32 -7.34
N MET A 170 5.87 20.18 -6.89
CA MET A 170 7.00 20.18 -5.97
C MET A 170 8.33 20.48 -6.67
N TYR A 171 8.46 20.06 -7.94
CA TYR A 171 9.56 20.48 -8.80
C TYR A 171 9.53 21.99 -9.11
N ASP A 172 8.36 22.60 -9.26
CA ASP A 172 8.26 24.05 -9.48
C ASP A 172 8.65 24.85 -8.23
N PHE A 173 8.36 24.36 -7.04
CA PHE A 173 8.66 25.06 -5.78
C PHE A 173 10.14 25.01 -5.40
N THR A 174 10.83 23.88 -5.62
CA THR A 174 12.26 23.76 -5.32
C THR A 174 13.14 24.47 -6.36
N ARG A 175 12.66 24.67 -7.59
CA ARG A 175 13.41 25.38 -8.63
C ARG A 175 13.30 26.90 -8.53
N ASN A 176 12.19 27.41 -7.99
CA ASN A 176 11.88 28.85 -7.99
C ASN A 176 11.79 29.49 -6.60
N SER A 177 12.00 28.76 -5.50
CA SER A 177 12.00 29.37 -4.17
C SER A 177 13.39 29.89 -3.81
N PRO A 178 13.59 31.22 -3.67
CA PRO A 178 14.87 31.81 -3.28
C PRO A 178 15.34 31.41 -1.86
N ASP A 179 14.45 30.82 -1.07
CA ASP A 179 14.67 30.49 0.34
C ASP A 179 15.12 29.04 0.61
N TYR A 180 15.44 28.25 -0.43
CA TYR A 180 16.00 26.91 -0.24
C TYR A 180 17.53 26.94 -0.41
N PRO A 181 18.31 27.13 0.68
CA PRO A 181 19.75 26.95 0.60
C PRO A 181 20.05 25.49 0.22
N PRO A 182 21.06 25.24 -0.62
CA PRO A 182 21.49 23.89 -0.96
C PRO A 182 21.85 23.16 0.34
N ARG A 183 21.27 21.97 0.56
CA ARG A 183 21.69 21.11 1.68
C ARG A 183 23.17 20.80 1.51
N SER A 184 23.97 21.17 2.50
CA SER A 184 25.38 20.81 2.58
C SER A 184 25.52 19.30 2.48
N ALA A 185 26.28 18.83 1.50
CA ALA A 185 26.65 17.42 1.40
C ALA A 185 27.48 17.05 2.64
N GLY A 186 26.87 16.25 3.51
CA GLY A 186 27.50 15.60 4.65
C GLY A 186 27.60 14.12 4.40
#